data_AF-A0A8H5XAP9-F1
#
_entry.id   AF-A0A8H5XAP9-F1
#
_cell.length_a   1.000
_cell.length_b   1.000
_cell.length_c   1.000
_cell.angle_alpha   90.00
_cell.angle_beta   90.00
_cell.angle_gamma   90.00
#
_symmetry.space_group_name_H-M   'P 1'
#
loop_
_entity.id
_entity.type
_entity.pdbx_description
1 polymer ?
#
loop_
_entity_poly.entity_id
_entity_poly.type
_entity_poly.pdbx_seq_one_letter_code
_entity_poly.pdbx_strand_id
1 'polypeptide(L)'
;MKDLKTEGHIYIKPECELCDQTIHTDDWTVALLGNEDGLSPSYLTNKFLFPESQDVVEIADELILCQSLKCEMCETAHPSVTVHANCYRVFKQSYCQEDAMDAIWVASAWKAPWRHRPPQRKPQLDLTEMALVSIGGPVAEAIGISGLALLPSEVLQMVRSYIPDNLLWRYSPIQNIAEEMSRPFQNPFEPQHDTNRFTLAAVKAWKRESRGDGYYL
;
A
#
# COMPACT_ATOMS: atom_id res chain seq x y z
N MET A 1 28.47 23.64 -1.69
CA MET A 1 27.46 22.56 -1.55
C MET A 1 26.25 23.03 -2.34
N LYS A 2 25.98 22.42 -3.50
CA LYS A 2 24.90 22.88 -4.38
C LYS A 2 23.56 22.42 -3.82
N ASP A 3 22.64 23.37 -3.69
CA ASP A 3 21.22 23.17 -3.45
C ASP A 3 20.65 22.20 -4.50
N LEU A 4 20.35 20.96 -4.08
CA LEU A 4 19.51 20.06 -4.84
C LEU A 4 18.07 20.45 -4.53
N LYS A 5 17.38 20.99 -5.53
CA LYS A 5 15.95 21.31 -5.50
C LYS A 5 15.14 20.13 -4.95
N THR A 6 14.07 20.45 -4.22
CA THR A 6 13.02 19.54 -3.75
C THR A 6 12.27 18.82 -4.88
N GLU A 7 12.43 19.27 -6.13
CA GLU A 7 11.95 18.60 -7.33
C GLU A 7 12.76 17.32 -7.56
N GLY A 8 12.24 16.20 -7.07
CA GLY A 8 12.77 14.87 -7.40
C GLY A 8 13.15 13.99 -6.21
N HIS A 9 13.03 14.46 -4.97
CA HIS A 9 13.35 13.63 -3.80
C HIS A 9 12.14 12.81 -3.34
N ILE A 10 12.25 11.49 -3.22
CA ILE A 10 11.18 10.63 -2.71
C ILE A 10 11.67 9.70 -1.61
N TYR A 11 10.81 9.46 -0.62
CA TYR A 11 11.06 8.48 0.42
C TYR A 11 10.60 7.10 -0.04
N ILE A 12 11.44 6.08 0.06
CA ILE A 12 11.07 4.69 -0.21
C ILE A 12 11.13 3.88 1.08
N LYS A 13 10.12 3.03 1.29
CA LYS A 13 10.00 2.19 2.48
C LYS A 13 10.58 0.80 2.19
N PRO A 14 11.28 0.18 3.16
CA PRO A 14 11.74 -1.21 3.04
C PRO A 14 10.61 -2.24 3.23
N GLU A 15 9.35 -1.81 3.22
CA GLU A 15 8.16 -2.64 3.34
C GLU A 15 7.24 -2.32 2.17
N CYS A 16 6.74 -3.35 1.51
CA CYS A 16 5.80 -3.20 0.42
C CYS A 16 4.42 -2.87 0.96
N GLU A 17 3.89 -1.72 0.61
CA GLU A 17 2.63 -1.23 1.19
C GLU A 17 1.36 -1.94 0.65
N LEU A 18 1.53 -2.85 -0.32
CA LEU A 18 0.46 -3.75 -0.78
C LEU A 18 0.42 -5.07 0.02
N CYS A 19 1.56 -5.74 0.20
CA CYS A 19 1.62 -7.06 0.83
C CYS A 19 2.16 -7.06 2.27
N ASP A 20 2.59 -5.91 2.76
CA ASP A 20 3.15 -5.67 4.09
C ASP A 20 4.39 -6.54 4.42
N GLN A 21 5.05 -7.08 3.39
CA GLN A 21 6.32 -7.80 3.51
C GLN A 21 7.51 -6.89 3.22
N THR A 22 8.65 -7.22 3.82
CA THR A 22 9.94 -6.57 3.54
C THR A 22 10.29 -6.65 2.07
N ILE A 23 10.84 -5.56 1.53
CA ILE A 23 11.43 -5.48 0.20
C ILE A 23 12.94 -5.68 0.36
N HIS A 24 13.47 -6.71 -0.29
CA HIS A 24 14.90 -7.02 -0.27
C HIS A 24 15.63 -6.30 -1.41
N THR A 25 16.95 -6.25 -1.34
CA THR A 25 17.77 -5.44 -2.24
C THR A 25 17.80 -5.96 -3.68
N ASP A 26 17.49 -7.24 -3.86
CA ASP A 26 17.30 -7.92 -5.13
C ASP A 26 15.86 -7.85 -5.67
N ASP A 27 14.92 -7.28 -4.90
CA ASP A 27 13.54 -7.15 -5.31
C ASP A 27 13.34 -5.97 -6.28
N TRP A 28 12.80 -6.28 -7.44
CA TRP A 28 12.26 -5.27 -8.35
C TRP A 28 11.09 -4.54 -7.70
N THR A 29 11.19 -3.21 -7.68
CA THR A 29 10.31 -2.30 -6.97
C THR A 29 9.82 -1.20 -7.90
N VAL A 30 8.63 -0.68 -7.62
CA VAL A 30 8.12 0.58 -8.19
C VAL A 30 7.63 1.47 -7.05
N ALA A 31 7.66 2.78 -7.27
CA ALA A 31 7.09 3.74 -6.35
C ALA A 31 5.95 4.50 -7.04
N LEU A 32 4.86 4.71 -6.32
CA LEU A 32 3.81 5.64 -6.71
C LEU A 32 4.00 6.92 -5.92
N LEU A 33 3.96 8.07 -6.59
CA LEU A 33 3.99 9.39 -5.95
C LEU A 33 2.59 9.97 -5.97
N GLY A 34 2.21 10.61 -4.87
CA GLY A 34 0.96 11.34 -4.77
C GLY A 34 1.04 12.72 -5.40
N ASN A 35 -0.11 13.29 -5.72
CA ASN A 35 -0.25 14.71 -5.99
C ASN A 35 0.00 15.56 -4.71
N GLU A 36 -0.02 16.89 -4.83
CA GLU A 36 0.29 17.82 -3.72
C GLU A 36 -0.57 17.57 -2.47
N ASP A 37 -1.85 17.29 -2.68
CA ASP A 37 -2.88 16.95 -1.69
C ASP A 37 -2.84 15.48 -1.25
N GLY A 38 -2.04 14.63 -1.91
CA GLY A 38 -1.75 13.24 -1.56
C GLY A 38 -2.99 12.35 -1.53
N LEU A 39 -4.01 12.76 -2.29
CA LEU A 39 -5.29 12.08 -2.37
C LEU A 39 -5.31 11.08 -3.53
N SER A 40 -4.57 11.37 -4.60
CA SER A 40 -4.43 10.49 -5.75
C SER A 40 -2.95 10.33 -6.16
N PRO A 41 -2.59 9.23 -6.81
CA PRO A 41 -1.30 9.08 -7.47
C PRO A 41 -1.20 10.06 -8.65
N SER A 42 -0.03 10.66 -8.81
CA SER A 42 0.31 11.55 -9.92
C SER A 42 1.37 10.94 -10.85
N TYR A 43 2.18 10.03 -10.32
CA TYR A 43 3.30 9.44 -11.04
C TYR A 43 3.61 8.03 -10.57
N LEU A 44 4.03 7.18 -11.51
CA LEU A 44 4.55 5.84 -11.26
C LEU A 44 5.97 5.78 -11.83
N THR A 45 6.93 5.39 -10.99
CA THR A 45 8.30 5.17 -11.46
C THR A 45 8.40 3.96 -12.38
N ASN A 46 9.40 3.95 -13.23
CA ASN A 46 10.00 2.75 -13.79
C ASN A 46 10.44 1.81 -12.68
N LYS A 47 10.63 0.53 -13.06
CA LYS A 47 11.11 -0.49 -12.13
C LYS A 47 12.57 -0.22 -11.77
N PHE A 48 12.89 -0.32 -10.50
CA PHE A 48 14.25 -0.24 -9.97
C PHE A 48 14.52 -1.41 -9.00
N LEU A 49 15.78 -1.73 -8.78
CA LEU A 49 16.17 -2.66 -7.71
C LEU A 49 16.19 -1.90 -6.39
N PHE A 50 15.68 -2.50 -5.32
CA PHE A 50 15.62 -1.80 -4.04
C PHE A 50 17.04 -1.49 -3.53
N PRO A 51 17.37 -0.24 -3.16
CA PRO A 51 18.76 0.11 -2.86
C PRO A 51 19.30 -0.60 -1.61
N GLU A 52 20.56 -1.03 -1.67
CA GLU A 52 21.21 -1.82 -0.60
C GLU A 52 21.46 -1.08 0.71
N SER A 53 21.53 0.26 0.68
CA SER A 53 21.89 1.03 1.87
C SER A 53 20.94 2.18 2.12
N GLN A 54 20.72 2.46 3.41
CA GLN A 54 19.83 3.51 3.90
C GLN A 54 20.29 4.94 3.55
N ASP A 55 21.50 5.07 2.98
CA ASP A 55 22.18 6.33 2.69
C ASP A 55 22.65 6.47 1.23
N VAL A 56 22.34 5.50 0.35
CA VAL A 56 22.65 5.60 -1.09
C VAL A 56 21.50 6.27 -1.83
N VAL A 57 21.82 7.39 -2.46
CA VAL A 57 20.97 8.08 -3.43
C VAL A 57 21.07 7.31 -4.75
N GLU A 58 20.08 6.49 -5.04
CA GLU A 58 19.88 5.97 -6.39
C GLU A 58 18.98 6.93 -7.17
N ILE A 59 19.32 7.14 -8.44
CA ILE A 59 18.51 7.92 -9.36
C ILE A 59 17.68 6.96 -10.19
N ALA A 60 16.37 6.93 -9.96
CA ALA A 60 15.40 6.26 -10.81
C ALA A 60 14.47 7.33 -11.39
N ASP A 61 14.40 7.43 -12.72
CA ASP A 61 13.60 8.45 -13.43
C ASP A 61 13.90 9.89 -13.01
N GLU A 62 15.18 10.21 -12.83
CA GLU A 62 15.62 11.53 -12.36
C GLU A 62 15.17 11.83 -10.91
N LEU A 63 14.56 10.86 -10.21
CA LEU A 63 14.18 10.95 -8.80
C LEU A 63 15.28 10.37 -7.91
N ILE A 64 15.57 11.09 -6.83
CA ILE A 64 16.43 10.65 -5.74
C ILE A 64 15.61 9.75 -4.82
N LEU A 65 15.96 8.46 -4.81
CA LEU A 65 15.40 7.48 -3.88
C LEU A 65 16.08 7.62 -2.52
N CYS A 66 15.31 7.87 -1.47
CA CYS A 66 15.81 8.08 -0.12
C CYS A 66 15.20 7.11 0.87
N GLN A 67 16.04 6.49 1.69
CA GLN A 67 15.62 5.64 2.81
C GLN A 67 15.89 6.31 4.17
N SER A 68 16.49 7.51 4.18
CA SER A 68 16.91 8.18 5.39
C SER A 68 15.71 8.72 6.18
N LEU A 69 15.63 8.26 7.42
CA LEU A 69 14.58 8.62 8.37
C LEU A 69 14.63 10.07 8.86
N LYS A 70 15.77 10.75 8.66
CA LYS A 70 16.01 12.13 9.13
C LYS A 70 16.32 13.07 7.97
N CYS A 71 15.87 12.73 6.77
CA CYS A 71 16.08 13.57 5.59
C CYS A 71 15.10 14.76 5.59
N GLU A 72 15.63 15.98 5.70
CA GLU A 72 14.84 17.21 5.64
C GLU A 72 14.11 17.38 4.29
N MET A 73 14.71 16.89 3.20
CA MET A 73 14.12 16.93 1.86
C MET A 73 12.88 16.03 1.76
N CYS A 74 12.88 14.87 2.44
CA CYS A 74 11.71 13.99 2.52
C CYS A 74 10.55 14.61 3.30
N GLU A 75 10.79 15.57 4.21
CA GLU A 75 9.70 16.21 4.95
C GLU A 75 8.79 17.05 4.07
N THR A 76 9.35 17.62 3.01
CA THR A 76 8.63 18.47 2.04
C THR A 76 8.31 17.75 0.73
N ALA A 77 8.77 16.50 0.58
CA ALA A 77 8.53 15.70 -0.61
C ALA A 77 7.05 15.28 -0.73
N HIS A 78 6.65 14.96 -1.96
CA HIS A 78 5.36 14.34 -2.21
C HIS A 78 5.27 12.99 -1.47
N PRO A 79 4.09 12.62 -0.95
CA PRO A 79 3.90 11.31 -0.36
C PRO A 79 4.17 10.25 -1.43
N SER A 80 4.79 9.16 -1.02
CA SER A 80 5.14 8.06 -1.90
C SER A 80 4.72 6.74 -1.27
N VAL A 81 4.39 5.79 -2.14
CA VAL A 81 4.06 4.42 -1.80
C VAL A 81 5.08 3.51 -2.45
N THR A 82 5.71 2.62 -1.68
CA THR A 82 6.69 1.66 -2.20
C THR A 82 6.08 0.27 -2.33
N VAL A 83 6.19 -0.35 -3.51
CA VAL A 83 5.62 -1.67 -3.76
C VAL A 83 6.53 -2.56 -4.58
N HIS A 84 6.55 -3.87 -4.31
CA HIS A 84 7.18 -4.82 -5.21
C HIS A 84 6.54 -4.70 -6.60
N ALA A 85 7.36 -4.74 -7.65
CA ALA A 85 6.90 -4.70 -9.03
C ALA A 85 5.97 -5.88 -9.37
N ASN A 86 6.19 -7.04 -8.75
CA ASN A 86 5.30 -8.19 -8.89
C ASN A 86 3.96 -7.99 -8.17
N CYS A 87 3.95 -7.39 -6.98
CA CYS A 87 2.73 -7.05 -6.25
C CYS A 87 1.87 -6.06 -7.06
N TYR A 88 2.50 -5.02 -7.61
CA TYR A 88 1.84 -4.08 -8.52
C TYR A 88 1.20 -4.80 -9.72
N ARG A 89 1.95 -5.71 -10.36
CA ARG A 89 1.46 -6.49 -11.52
C ARG A 89 0.28 -7.39 -11.15
N VAL A 90 0.39 -8.13 -10.05
CA VAL A 90 -0.68 -9.04 -9.58
C VAL A 90 -1.96 -8.26 -9.27
N PHE A 91 -1.85 -7.12 -8.59
CA PHE A 91 -2.99 -6.25 -8.33
C PHE A 91 -3.64 -5.81 -9.64
N LYS A 92 -2.85 -5.23 -10.57
CA LYS A 92 -3.34 -4.75 -11.86
C LYS A 92 -4.01 -5.85 -12.71
N GLN A 93 -3.53 -7.08 -12.61
CA GLN A 93 -4.12 -8.23 -13.32
C GLN A 93 -5.45 -8.69 -12.72
N SER A 94 -5.65 -8.46 -11.43
CA SER A 94 -6.83 -8.91 -10.68
C SER A 94 -7.88 -7.80 -10.52
N TYR A 95 -7.50 -6.55 -10.81
CA TYR A 95 -8.38 -5.39 -10.79
C TYR A 95 -9.11 -5.24 -12.13
N CYS A 96 -10.45 -5.19 -12.11
CA CYS A 96 -11.29 -5.23 -13.31
C CYS A 96 -11.76 -3.85 -13.81
N GLN A 97 -11.48 -2.76 -13.10
CA GLN A 97 -11.89 -1.41 -13.50
C GLN A 97 -10.74 -0.66 -14.21
N GLU A 98 -11.08 0.46 -14.84
CA GLU A 98 -10.10 1.38 -15.40
C GLU A 98 -9.26 2.03 -14.28
N ASP A 99 -8.02 2.37 -14.59
CA ASP A 99 -7.08 3.03 -13.68
C ASP A 99 -6.79 2.32 -12.35
N ALA A 100 -6.07 1.18 -12.43
CA ALA A 100 -5.60 0.45 -11.25
C ALA A 100 -4.64 1.27 -10.35
N MET A 101 -4.06 2.38 -10.81
CA MET A 101 -3.13 3.17 -9.99
C MET A 101 -3.86 3.82 -8.81
N ASP A 102 -5.04 4.40 -9.04
CA ASP A 102 -5.86 4.99 -7.99
C ASP A 102 -6.22 3.95 -6.92
N ALA A 103 -6.66 2.76 -7.35
CA ALA A 103 -6.99 1.67 -6.44
C ALA A 103 -5.78 1.19 -5.63
N ILE A 104 -4.60 1.05 -6.26
CA ILE A 104 -3.35 0.70 -5.57
C ILE A 104 -2.97 1.78 -4.55
N TRP A 105 -3.10 3.05 -4.92
CA TRP A 105 -2.84 4.17 -4.02
C TRP A 105 -3.76 4.12 -2.81
N VAL A 106 -5.06 3.88 -3.00
CA VAL A 106 -6.02 3.73 -1.89
C VAL A 106 -5.64 2.52 -1.02
N ALA A 107 -5.43 1.35 -1.62
CA ALA A 107 -5.10 0.11 -0.91
C ALA A 107 -3.82 0.22 -0.07
N SER A 108 -2.88 1.06 -0.50
CA SER A 108 -1.56 1.20 0.13
C SER A 108 -1.48 2.42 1.06
N ALA A 109 -1.72 3.62 0.52
CA ALA A 109 -1.50 4.89 1.23
C ALA A 109 -2.50 5.11 2.37
N TRP A 110 -3.69 4.49 2.33
CA TRP A 110 -4.73 4.70 3.34
C TRP A 110 -4.60 3.79 4.57
N LYS A 111 -3.71 2.77 4.54
CA LYS A 111 -3.31 2.01 5.74
C LYS A 111 -2.64 2.91 6.79
N ALA A 112 -1.99 3.98 6.33
CA ALA A 112 -1.39 5.03 7.16
C ALA A 112 -2.01 6.39 6.81
N PRO A 113 -3.25 6.67 7.26
CA PRO A 113 -4.00 7.85 6.81
C PRO A 113 -3.36 9.16 7.26
N TRP A 114 -2.48 9.16 8.25
CA TRP A 114 -1.85 10.37 8.77
C TRP A 114 -0.57 10.73 8.00
N ARG A 115 -0.39 11.99 7.56
CA ARG A 115 0.91 12.48 7.07
C ARG A 115 1.80 12.79 8.29
N HIS A 116 2.76 11.93 8.59
CA HIS A 116 3.75 12.20 9.64
C HIS A 116 5.14 11.93 9.11
N ARG A 117 6.14 12.53 9.76
CA ARG A 117 7.55 12.25 9.52
C ARG A 117 7.80 10.73 9.51
N PRO A 118 8.69 10.24 8.65
CA PRO A 118 9.38 8.98 8.92
C PRO A 118 10.11 9.08 10.28
N PRO A 119 10.10 8.10 11.20
CA PRO A 119 9.10 7.08 11.49
C PRO A 119 8.68 7.20 12.98
N GLN A 120 7.66 7.97 13.32
CA GLN A 120 6.96 7.62 14.56
C GLN A 120 6.10 6.41 14.24
N ARG A 121 6.45 5.24 14.81
CA ARG A 121 5.69 3.99 14.69
C ARG A 121 4.22 4.31 14.87
N LYS A 122 3.45 4.28 13.78
CA LYS A 122 2.04 4.65 13.79
C LYS A 122 1.20 3.45 14.25
N PRO A 123 0.04 3.68 14.87
CA PRO A 123 -1.06 2.74 14.73
C PRO A 123 -1.41 2.66 13.24
N GLN A 124 -1.03 1.56 12.58
CA GLN A 124 -1.62 1.24 11.29
C GLN A 124 -3.08 0.87 11.54
N LEU A 125 -3.98 1.32 10.67
CA LEU A 125 -5.32 0.76 10.66
C LEU A 125 -5.18 -0.66 10.10
N ASP A 126 -5.02 -1.64 10.98
CA ASP A 126 -5.10 -3.05 10.61
C ASP A 126 -6.58 -3.39 10.37
N LEU A 127 -7.08 -2.96 9.21
CA LEU A 127 -8.47 -3.19 8.80
C LEU A 127 -8.70 -4.62 8.31
N THR A 128 -7.62 -5.36 8.14
CA THR A 128 -7.57 -6.77 7.77
C THR A 128 -7.21 -7.54 9.01
N GLU A 129 -8.01 -8.52 9.45
CA GLU A 129 -7.48 -9.55 10.36
C GLU A 129 -6.43 -10.38 9.59
N MET A 130 -5.23 -9.84 9.36
CA MET A 130 -4.12 -10.52 8.68
C MET A 130 -3.60 -11.72 9.47
N ALA A 131 -4.09 -11.92 10.70
CA ALA A 131 -3.82 -13.10 11.50
C ALA A 131 -4.41 -14.39 10.89
N LEU A 132 -5.49 -14.29 10.09
CA LEU A 132 -6.12 -15.45 9.47
C LEU A 132 -5.74 -15.54 7.98
N VAL A 133 -4.98 -16.58 7.65
CA VAL A 133 -4.64 -16.89 6.26
C VAL A 133 -5.91 -17.30 5.51
N SER A 134 -6.15 -16.64 4.38
CA SER A 134 -7.24 -16.95 3.47
C SER A 134 -6.73 -16.99 2.03
N ILE A 135 -7.24 -17.94 1.26
CA ILE A 135 -7.01 -18.06 -0.18
C ILE A 135 -8.35 -17.92 -0.90
N GLY A 136 -8.45 -16.93 -1.79
CA GLY A 136 -9.65 -16.75 -2.61
C GLY A 136 -9.83 -17.88 -3.64
N GLY A 137 -11.07 -18.15 -4.04
CA GLY A 137 -11.39 -19.13 -5.09
C GLY A 137 -10.57 -18.96 -6.37
N PRO A 138 -10.50 -17.75 -6.95
CA PRO A 138 -9.69 -17.49 -8.16
C PRO A 138 -8.20 -17.79 -7.97
N VAL A 139 -7.65 -17.50 -6.79
CA VAL A 139 -6.25 -17.79 -6.45
C VAL A 139 -6.00 -19.29 -6.41
N ALA A 140 -6.88 -20.03 -5.71
CA ALA A 140 -6.81 -21.48 -5.60
C ALA A 140 -6.94 -22.18 -6.97
N GLU A 141 -7.81 -21.67 -7.84
CA GLU A 141 -7.96 -22.13 -9.23
C GLU A 141 -6.70 -21.86 -10.06
N ALA A 142 -6.12 -20.66 -9.96
CA ALA A 142 -4.93 -20.28 -10.71
C ALA A 142 -3.71 -21.16 -10.40
N ILE A 143 -3.60 -21.70 -9.18
CA ILE A 143 -2.53 -22.63 -8.79
C ILE A 143 -2.89 -24.10 -9.02
N GLY A 144 -4.08 -24.38 -9.57
CA GLY A 144 -4.53 -25.74 -9.89
C GLY A 144 -4.97 -26.57 -8.66
N ILE A 145 -5.25 -25.92 -7.54
CA ILE A 145 -5.66 -26.57 -6.29
C ILE A 145 -6.88 -25.85 -5.73
N SER A 146 -8.00 -25.89 -6.46
CA SER A 146 -9.25 -25.21 -6.08
C SER A 146 -9.73 -25.56 -4.66
N GLY A 147 -9.39 -26.77 -4.17
CA GLY A 147 -9.69 -27.20 -2.81
C GLY A 147 -9.07 -26.33 -1.71
N LEU A 148 -8.01 -25.56 -2.00
CA LEU A 148 -7.38 -24.65 -1.02
C LEU A 148 -8.33 -23.56 -0.54
N ALA A 149 -9.20 -23.03 -1.41
CA ALA A 149 -10.17 -21.99 -1.02
C ALA A 149 -11.28 -22.51 -0.09
N LEU A 150 -11.43 -23.84 0.03
CA LEU A 150 -12.42 -24.49 0.89
C LEU A 150 -11.85 -24.86 2.26
N LEU A 151 -10.54 -24.71 2.46
CA LEU A 151 -9.90 -25.08 3.70
C LEU A 151 -10.17 -24.04 4.80
N PRO A 152 -10.42 -24.47 6.05
CA PRO A 152 -10.41 -23.59 7.20
C PRO A 152 -9.07 -22.86 7.35
N SER A 153 -9.10 -21.65 7.92
CA SER A 153 -7.91 -20.82 8.09
C SER A 153 -6.82 -21.50 8.93
N GLU A 154 -7.20 -22.37 9.88
CA GLU A 154 -6.25 -23.15 10.68
C GLU A 154 -5.45 -24.13 9.83
N VAL A 155 -6.11 -24.78 8.87
CA VAL A 155 -5.45 -25.70 7.94
C VAL A 155 -4.56 -24.92 6.97
N LEU A 156 -5.02 -23.78 6.47
CA LEU A 156 -4.20 -22.90 5.64
C LEU A 156 -2.98 -22.38 6.39
N GLN A 157 -3.11 -22.07 7.68
CA GLN A 157 -2.01 -21.69 8.54
C GLN A 157 -0.99 -22.84 8.70
N MET A 158 -1.47 -24.08 8.84
CA MET A 158 -0.60 -25.25 8.83
C MET A 158 0.13 -25.41 7.50
N VAL A 159 -0.55 -25.28 6.36
CA VAL A 159 0.10 -25.35 5.04
C VAL A 159 1.15 -24.24 4.91
N ARG A 160 0.84 -23.02 5.35
CA ARG A 160 1.78 -21.90 5.36
C ARG A 160 3.02 -22.18 6.20
N SER A 161 2.90 -22.87 7.34
CA SER A 161 4.08 -23.17 8.17
C SER A 161 5.06 -24.14 7.50
N TYR A 162 4.60 -24.99 6.56
CA TYR A 162 5.48 -25.85 5.76
C TYR A 162 6.12 -25.13 4.57
N ILE A 163 5.48 -24.09 4.03
CA ILE A 163 5.94 -23.34 2.86
C ILE A 163 5.84 -21.82 3.09
N PRO A 164 6.53 -21.26 4.10
CA PRO A 164 6.30 -19.89 4.58
C PRO A 164 6.63 -18.82 3.54
N ASP A 165 7.65 -19.06 2.71
CA ASP A 165 8.17 -18.10 1.74
C ASP A 165 7.51 -18.23 0.35
N ASN A 166 6.48 -19.08 0.23
CA ASN A 166 5.79 -19.27 -1.03
C ASN A 166 5.03 -17.99 -1.43
N LEU A 167 5.19 -17.58 -2.69
CA LEU A 167 4.55 -16.40 -3.26
C LEU A 167 3.01 -16.42 -3.18
N LEU A 168 2.40 -17.60 -3.05
CA LEU A 168 0.97 -17.76 -2.78
C LEU A 168 0.50 -16.89 -1.61
N TRP A 169 1.25 -16.89 -0.50
CA TRP A 169 0.89 -16.14 0.71
C TRP A 169 1.08 -14.64 0.55
N ARG A 170 1.95 -14.22 -0.37
CA ARG A 170 2.17 -12.82 -0.72
C ARG A 170 1.11 -12.31 -1.70
N TYR A 171 0.75 -13.11 -2.70
CA TYR A 171 -0.12 -12.67 -3.80
C TYR A 171 -1.60 -12.84 -3.49
N SER A 172 -1.99 -13.87 -2.72
CA SER A 172 -3.40 -14.11 -2.42
C SER A 172 -4.10 -12.91 -1.76
N PRO A 173 -3.53 -12.24 -0.74
CA PRO A 173 -4.18 -11.07 -0.14
C PRO A 173 -4.34 -9.91 -1.13
N ILE A 174 -3.35 -9.72 -2.02
CA ILE A 174 -3.36 -8.64 -3.03
C ILE A 174 -4.48 -8.88 -4.05
N GLN A 175 -4.64 -10.12 -4.52
CA GLN A 175 -5.70 -10.50 -5.44
C GLN A 175 -7.07 -10.29 -4.79
N ASN A 176 -7.24 -10.74 -3.55
CA ASN A 176 -8.48 -10.54 -2.80
C ASN A 176 -8.84 -9.05 -2.68
N ILE A 177 -7.87 -8.18 -2.30
CA ILE A 177 -8.10 -6.73 -2.19
C ILE A 177 -8.47 -6.13 -3.56
N ALA A 178 -7.75 -6.50 -4.62
CA ALA A 178 -8.02 -6.00 -5.98
C ALA A 178 -9.41 -6.41 -6.47
N GLU A 179 -9.81 -7.66 -6.24
CA GLU A 179 -11.14 -8.15 -6.60
C GLU A 179 -12.24 -7.46 -5.77
N GLU A 180 -12.02 -7.28 -4.47
CA GLU A 180 -12.96 -6.57 -3.59
C GLU A 180 -13.14 -5.12 -4.03
N MET A 181 -12.05 -4.41 -4.32
CA MET A 181 -12.09 -3.04 -4.84
C MET A 181 -12.66 -2.94 -6.26
N SER A 182 -12.68 -4.04 -7.01
CA SER A 182 -13.31 -4.09 -8.33
C SER A 182 -14.83 -4.23 -8.26
N ARG A 183 -15.37 -4.71 -7.13
CA ARG A 183 -16.80 -4.85 -6.98
C ARG A 183 -17.43 -3.46 -6.92
N PRO A 184 -18.52 -3.21 -7.66
CA PRO A 184 -19.26 -1.97 -7.50
C PRO A 184 -19.67 -1.84 -6.04
N PHE A 185 -19.52 -0.65 -5.46
CA PHE A 185 -19.93 -0.40 -4.09
C PHE A 185 -21.41 -0.76 -3.91
N GLN A 186 -21.68 -1.85 -3.23
CA GLN A 186 -23.02 -2.22 -2.79
C GLN A 186 -23.17 -1.70 -1.37
N ASN A 187 -23.91 -0.60 -1.18
CA ASN A 187 -24.18 -0.06 0.15
C ASN A 187 -25.02 -1.08 0.95
N PRO A 188 -24.47 -1.80 1.95
CA PRO A 188 -25.25 -2.75 2.75
C PRO A 188 -26.22 -2.03 3.70
N PHE A 189 -26.18 -0.69 3.71
CA PHE A 189 -26.89 0.19 4.63
C PHE A 189 -27.82 1.17 3.92
N GLU A 190 -28.38 0.81 2.76
CA GLU A 190 -29.72 1.33 2.45
C GLU A 190 -30.66 0.98 3.63
N PRO A 191 -31.32 1.97 4.24
CA PRO A 191 -31.61 1.91 5.66
C PRO A 191 -32.76 0.96 6.03
N GLN A 192 -32.53 0.12 7.05
CA GLN A 192 -33.45 0.07 8.19
C GLN A 192 -32.68 0.58 9.42
N HIS A 193 -33.18 1.68 9.96
CA HIS A 193 -32.56 2.59 10.94
C HIS A 193 -31.81 1.91 12.09
N ASP A 194 -30.57 2.35 12.35
CA ASP A 194 -29.97 2.23 13.68
C ASP A 194 -29.01 3.39 14.01
N THR A 195 -29.04 3.80 15.28
CA THR A 195 -28.92 5.20 15.74
C THR A 195 -27.49 5.65 16.07
N ASN A 196 -26.46 4.88 15.71
CA ASN A 196 -25.05 5.22 15.95
C ASN A 196 -24.20 5.13 14.67
N ARG A 197 -24.75 5.57 13.55
CA ARG A 197 -24.02 5.65 12.27
C ARG A 197 -23.87 7.11 11.88
N PHE A 198 -22.64 7.59 11.83
CA PHE A 198 -22.34 8.87 11.17
C PHE A 198 -22.44 8.64 9.65
N THR A 199 -23.44 9.25 9.02
CA THR A 199 -23.56 9.23 7.56
C THR A 199 -22.32 9.89 6.96
N LEU A 200 -21.59 9.23 6.06
CA LEU A 200 -20.45 9.84 5.35
C LEU A 200 -20.86 11.11 4.60
N ALA A 201 -22.14 11.24 4.21
CA ALA A 201 -22.71 12.48 3.66
C ALA A 201 -22.65 13.69 4.63
N ALA A 202 -22.51 13.45 5.94
CA ALA A 202 -22.29 14.50 6.94
C ALA A 202 -20.81 14.93 7.03
N VAL A 203 -19.89 14.13 6.48
CA VAL A 203 -18.47 14.49 6.33
C VAL A 203 -18.37 15.45 5.15
N LYS A 204 -18.48 16.75 5.44
CA LYS A 204 -18.43 17.82 4.43
C LYS A 204 -17.07 17.90 3.71
N ALA A 205 -16.02 17.46 4.37
CA ALA A 205 -14.68 17.33 3.82
C ALA A 205 -13.87 16.37 4.69
N TRP A 206 -13.10 15.49 4.07
CA TRP A 206 -12.04 14.73 4.73
C TRP A 206 -10.72 15.30 4.21
N LYS A 207 -9.87 15.80 5.11
CA LYS A 207 -8.53 16.23 4.76
C LYS A 207 -7.54 15.32 5.47
N ARG A 208 -6.64 14.72 4.70
CA ARG A 208 -5.48 14.04 5.26
C ARG A 208 -4.68 15.10 6.02
N GLU A 209 -4.52 14.95 7.35
CA GLU A 209 -3.97 16.00 8.20
C GLU A 209 -2.66 16.54 7.60
N SER A 210 -2.68 17.80 7.18
CA SER A 210 -1.50 18.53 6.72
C SER A 210 -0.89 19.19 7.94
N ARG A 211 0.30 18.73 8.34
CA ARG A 211 1.26 19.36 9.27
C ARG A 211 0.56 20.35 10.23
N GLY A 212 0.21 19.90 11.42
CA GLY A 212 -0.28 20.80 12.48
C GLY A 212 0.72 21.94 12.66
N ASP A 213 0.34 23.14 12.24
CA ASP A 213 1.05 24.35 12.62
C ASP A 213 0.98 24.41 14.13
N GLY A 214 2.13 24.23 14.76
CA GLY A 214 2.30 24.35 16.19
C GLY A 214 1.90 25.75 16.64
N TYR A 215 0.67 25.88 17.12
CA TYR A 215 0.33 26.92 18.07
C TYR A 215 0.11 26.24 19.42
N TYR A 216 1.21 26.15 20.17
CA TYR A 216 1.13 25.99 21.62
C TYR A 216 0.60 27.30 22.21
N LEU A 217 -0.54 27.23 22.90
CA LEU A 217 -0.82 28.01 24.10
C LEU A 217 -1.26 27.04 25.19
#